data_AF-A0A8H3G8G6-F1
#
_entry.id   AF-A0A8H3G8G6-F1
#
_cell.length_a   1.000
_cell.length_b   1.000
_cell.length_c   1.000
_cell.angle_alpha   90.00
_cell.angle_beta   90.00
_cell.angle_gamma   90.00
#
_symmetry.space_group_name_H-M   'P 1'
#
loop_
_entity.id
_entity.type
_entity.pdbx_description
1 polymer ?
#
loop_
_entity_poly.entity_id
_entity_poly.type
_entity_poly.pdbx_seq_one_letter_code
_entity_poly.pdbx_strand_id
1 'polypeptide(L)'
;MSASEVDQASSREPLPGSLAEIHKVLVSIQQDYRQLAGTMEALQGKVNIIGGIKQSEAEEHQDHQTSTVGLDSTDLNAVRTKPSTQSRSSSASSRIILTTYPGQAGIDPIAMNWGHSDLTLRGPVVVSRSQSTIRRRNAIGAHGGSYSIYHALAVASKNIDIDHKPDFTNTEPAVNIGPFPQWSDANKIVSMDPLGHLAPWLFSNIIRDQNVQIRPTIAITKAHMKLPELEQSVRTGRLVPDGKICLNSTGELAVTKFAVEPVWWLPGVAERFGIDEGTLRKALFENTGGSFPELITRGDIKLFLPPIGGLTVYCFGDPVKMSSSDARLALRVHDECNGSDVFGSDICTCRPYLIFGVEEAVKEAQRGGSGVVIYFRKEGRALGEVTKYLVYNARE
;
A
#
# COMPACT_ATOMS: atom_id res chain seq x y z
N MET A 1 75.99 25.05 -28.94
CA MET A 1 75.30 26.20 -28.31
C MET A 1 73.81 25.99 -28.49
N SER A 2 73.07 26.01 -27.36
CA SER A 2 71.61 26.22 -27.15
C SER A 2 70.60 25.50 -28.05
N ALA A 3 69.44 25.03 -27.62
CA ALA A 3 68.77 24.86 -26.33
C ALA A 3 67.46 24.13 -26.71
N SER A 4 67.06 23.11 -25.97
CA SER A 4 65.72 22.50 -26.11
C SER A 4 65.16 22.18 -24.73
N GLU A 5 64.54 23.20 -24.16
CA GLU A 5 63.52 23.19 -23.11
C GLU A 5 62.18 22.72 -23.75
N VAL A 6 61.23 21.99 -23.16
CA VAL A 6 60.90 21.55 -21.79
C VAL A 6 60.12 20.24 -21.94
N ASP A 7 60.46 19.19 -21.18
CA ASP A 7 59.54 18.06 -20.94
C ASP A 7 59.52 17.81 -19.42
N GLN A 8 58.51 18.36 -18.75
CA GLN A 8 58.30 18.19 -17.31
C GLN A 8 57.52 16.91 -17.06
N ALA A 9 58.25 15.85 -16.70
CA ALA A 9 57.70 14.65 -16.10
C ALA A 9 57.10 14.98 -14.73
N SER A 10 55.76 14.91 -14.63
CA SER A 10 55.05 14.93 -13.34
C SER A 10 55.26 13.60 -12.62
N SER A 11 55.97 13.68 -11.50
CA SER A 11 56.14 12.64 -10.49
C SER A 11 54.79 12.20 -9.90
N ARG A 12 54.36 10.97 -10.20
CA ARG A 12 53.30 10.29 -9.44
C ARG A 12 53.90 9.73 -8.16
N GLU A 13 53.48 10.28 -7.01
CA GLU A 13 53.71 9.69 -5.70
C GLU A 13 53.07 8.28 -5.62
N PRO A 14 53.74 7.29 -5.02
CA PRO A 14 53.12 6.00 -4.73
C PRO A 14 52.16 6.16 -3.53
N LEU A 15 50.88 5.82 -3.73
CA LEU A 15 49.87 5.73 -2.67
C LEU A 15 50.36 4.81 -1.52
N PRO A 16 50.42 5.30 -0.27
CA PRO A 16 50.72 4.47 0.88
C PRO A 16 49.43 3.85 1.40
N GLY A 17 49.30 2.52 1.29
CA GLY A 17 48.17 1.75 1.82
C GLY A 17 48.49 0.27 1.68
N SER A 18 49.21 -0.26 2.67
CA SER A 18 49.97 -1.50 2.56
C SER A 18 49.07 -2.74 2.48
N LEU A 19 49.48 -3.76 1.72
CA LEU A 19 48.84 -5.10 1.70
C LEU A 19 48.64 -5.67 3.12
N ALA A 20 49.47 -5.23 4.07
CA ALA A 20 49.40 -5.57 5.49
C ALA A 20 48.18 -4.97 6.22
N GLU A 21 47.69 -3.78 5.81
CA GLU A 21 46.45 -3.20 6.34
C GLU A 21 45.23 -3.97 5.85
N ILE A 22 45.21 -4.34 4.56
CA ILE A 22 44.15 -5.18 3.99
C ILE A 22 44.11 -6.55 4.69
N HIS A 23 45.28 -7.15 4.94
CA HIS A 23 45.37 -8.42 5.67
C HIS A 23 44.89 -8.29 7.12
N LYS A 24 45.19 -7.19 7.82
CA LYS A 24 44.66 -6.92 9.17
C LYS A 24 43.14 -6.80 9.18
N VAL A 25 42.56 -6.10 8.21
CA VAL A 25 41.10 -5.95 8.09
C VAL A 25 40.43 -7.30 7.82
N LEU A 26 41.01 -8.13 6.94
CA LEU A 26 40.50 -9.47 6.67
C LEU A 26 40.53 -10.39 7.90
N VAL A 27 41.60 -10.32 8.70
CA VAL A 27 41.70 -11.09 9.95
C VAL A 27 40.66 -10.62 10.97
N SER A 28 40.42 -9.31 11.07
CA SER A 28 39.38 -8.76 11.95
C SER A 28 37.99 -9.26 11.55
N ILE A 29 37.64 -9.18 10.26
CA ILE A 29 36.35 -9.66 9.75
C ILE A 29 36.16 -11.17 10.02
N GLN A 30 37.23 -11.96 9.89
CA GLN A 30 37.17 -13.39 10.16
C GLN A 30 36.97 -13.70 11.66
N GLN A 31 37.53 -12.88 12.55
CA GLN A 31 37.30 -12.97 14.01
C GLN A 31 35.87 -12.58 14.37
N ASP A 32 35.35 -11.49 13.79
CA ASP A 32 33.98 -11.03 13.99
C ASP A 32 32.96 -12.10 13.54
N TYR A 33 33.23 -12.75 12.40
CA TYR A 33 32.38 -13.84 11.89
C TYR A 33 32.36 -15.05 12.83
N ARG A 34 33.51 -15.43 13.41
CA ARG A 34 33.57 -16.52 14.39
C ARG A 34 32.84 -16.17 15.69
N GLN A 35 32.95 -14.93 16.13
CA GLN A 35 32.23 -14.46 17.31
C GLN A 35 30.72 -14.47 17.08
N LEU A 36 30.26 -14.01 15.91
CA LEU A 36 28.85 -14.04 15.53
C LEU A 36 28.30 -15.47 15.46
N ALA A 37 29.06 -16.41 14.87
CA ALA A 37 28.69 -17.82 14.82
C ALA A 37 28.53 -18.43 16.22
N GLY A 38 29.48 -18.18 17.14
CA GLY A 38 29.36 -18.63 18.54
C GLY A 38 28.18 -17.99 19.28
N THR A 39 27.85 -16.74 18.95
CA THR A 39 26.68 -16.05 19.52
C THR A 39 25.37 -16.67 19.02
N MET A 40 25.31 -17.09 17.76
CA MET A 40 24.18 -17.81 17.18
C MET A 40 24.00 -19.20 17.79
N GLU A 41 25.08 -19.95 18.02
CA GLU A 41 25.02 -21.25 18.70
C GLU A 41 24.53 -21.12 20.16
N ALA A 42 24.98 -20.09 20.89
CA ALA A 42 24.50 -19.80 22.24
C ALA A 42 23.02 -19.39 22.26
N LEU A 43 22.55 -18.66 21.25
CA LEU A 43 21.14 -18.31 21.07
C LEU A 43 20.29 -19.55 20.76
N GLN A 44 20.77 -20.43 19.87
CA GLN A 44 20.10 -21.69 19.54
C GLN A 44 19.96 -22.58 20.78
N GLY A 45 21.00 -22.67 21.60
CA GLY A 45 20.97 -23.40 22.88
C GLY A 45 19.93 -22.84 23.85
N LYS A 46 19.82 -21.51 23.97
CA LYS A 46 18.80 -20.86 24.80
C LYS A 46 17.38 -21.07 24.27
N VAL A 47 17.20 -21.05 22.95
CA VAL A 47 15.90 -21.32 22.30
C VAL A 47 15.46 -22.77 22.54
N ASN A 48 16.38 -23.73 22.48
CA ASN A 48 16.09 -25.14 22.78
C ASN A 48 15.72 -25.37 24.25
N ILE A 49 16.36 -24.66 25.19
CA ILE A 49 16.01 -24.70 26.62
C ILE A 49 14.59 -24.15 26.85
N ILE A 50 14.24 -23.04 26.18
CA ILE A 50 12.89 -22.45 26.26
C ILE A 50 11.85 -23.38 25.63
N GLY A 51 12.22 -24.12 24.57
CA GLY A 51 11.38 -25.16 23.97
C GLY A 51 11.13 -26.35 24.91
N GLY A 52 12.15 -26.77 25.67
CA GLY A 52 12.04 -27.86 26.66
C GLY A 52 11.19 -27.49 27.88
N ILE A 53 11.28 -26.24 28.36
CA ILE A 53 10.46 -25.75 29.50
C ILE A 53 8.95 -25.76 29.16
N LYS A 54 8.59 -25.52 27.89
CA LYS A 54 7.19 -25.62 27.44
C LYS A 54 6.66 -27.05 27.32
N GLN A 55 7.54 -28.07 27.22
CA GLN A 55 7.12 -29.46 27.24
C GLN A 55 6.92 -29.97 28.67
N SER A 56 7.68 -29.49 29.66
CA SER A 56 7.48 -29.86 31.07
C SER A 56 6.23 -29.23 31.72
N GLU A 57 5.79 -28.04 31.28
CA GLU A 57 4.55 -27.42 31.80
C GLU A 57 3.26 -28.09 31.28
N ALA A 58 3.36 -29.01 30.30
CA ALA A 58 2.21 -29.70 29.74
C ALA A 58 1.88 -31.05 30.41
N GLU A 59 2.73 -31.55 31.33
CA GLU A 59 2.57 -32.89 31.95
C GLU A 59 2.22 -32.88 33.45
N GLU A 60 2.18 -31.75 34.16
CA GLU A 60 1.89 -31.68 35.61
C GLU A 60 0.48 -31.15 35.97
N HIS A 61 -0.56 -31.60 35.26
CA HIS A 61 -1.95 -31.41 35.70
C HIS A 61 -2.69 -32.75 35.83
N GLN A 62 -2.24 -33.57 36.78
CA GLN A 62 -3.08 -34.54 37.49
C GLN A 62 -2.49 -34.79 38.90
N ASP A 63 -3.39 -34.81 39.90
CA ASP A 63 -3.24 -35.23 41.31
C ASP A 63 -2.79 -34.24 42.42
N HIS A 64 -3.84 -33.77 43.12
CA HIS A 64 -4.11 -33.80 44.58
C HIS A 64 -3.16 -33.24 45.67
N GLN A 65 -3.71 -32.23 46.38
CA GLN A 65 -3.95 -32.09 47.84
C GLN A 65 -2.81 -32.08 48.90
N THR A 66 -2.93 -31.06 49.78
CA THR A 66 -2.49 -30.92 51.20
C THR A 66 -0.97 -30.89 51.45
N SER A 67 -0.36 -29.89 52.10
CA SER A 67 -0.59 -29.44 53.49
C SER A 67 0.38 -28.28 53.84
N THR A 68 0.03 -27.54 54.88
CA THR A 68 0.71 -26.40 55.53
C THR A 68 2.02 -26.75 56.25
N VAL A 69 3.08 -25.93 56.13
CA VAL A 69 4.02 -25.56 57.23
C VAL A 69 4.65 -24.20 56.90
N GLY A 70 4.64 -23.27 57.86
CA GLY A 70 5.32 -21.97 57.78
C GLY A 70 6.72 -22.00 58.42
N LEU A 71 7.54 -21.01 58.09
CA LEU A 71 8.70 -20.58 58.88
C LEU A 71 9.09 -19.13 58.50
N ASP A 72 9.12 -18.29 59.53
CA ASP A 72 9.62 -16.91 59.56
C ASP A 72 11.16 -16.85 59.50
N SER A 73 11.70 -15.76 58.93
CA SER A 73 12.47 -14.71 59.64
C SER A 73 13.55 -14.00 58.77
N THR A 74 13.35 -12.68 58.65
CA THR A 74 14.28 -11.53 58.80
C THR A 74 15.50 -11.29 57.91
N ASP A 75 15.47 -10.09 57.30
CA ASP A 75 16.52 -9.06 57.06
C ASP A 75 17.80 -9.43 56.29
N LEU A 76 18.21 -8.70 55.24
CA LEU A 76 18.82 -7.38 55.36
C LEU A 76 18.88 -6.61 54.01
N ASN A 77 18.82 -5.28 54.14
CA ASN A 77 18.94 -4.24 53.12
C ASN A 77 20.12 -4.38 52.13
N ALA A 78 19.84 -4.19 50.84
CA ALA A 78 20.79 -3.63 49.89
C ALA A 78 20.07 -2.76 48.85
N VAL A 79 20.17 -1.44 49.04
CA VAL A 79 19.76 -0.42 48.08
C VAL A 79 20.61 -0.58 46.83
N ARG A 80 19.98 -0.98 45.72
CA ARG A 80 20.58 -0.92 44.38
C ARG A 80 19.59 -0.29 43.42
N THR A 81 19.83 0.98 43.12
CA THR A 81 19.16 1.76 42.09
C THR A 81 19.22 1.01 40.76
N LYS A 82 18.07 0.46 40.33
CA LYS A 82 17.88 -0.08 38.98
C LYS A 82 17.51 1.06 38.03
N PRO A 83 18.08 1.13 36.82
CA PRO A 83 17.59 2.04 35.80
C PRO A 83 16.14 1.65 35.47
N SER A 84 15.27 2.65 35.33
CA SER A 84 13.86 2.49 35.02
C SER A 84 13.68 1.79 33.67
N THR A 85 13.64 0.46 33.70
CA THR A 85 12.99 -0.33 32.68
C THR A 85 11.52 -0.04 32.85
N GLN A 86 10.97 0.81 31.98
CA GLN A 86 9.52 0.92 31.82
C GLN A 86 9.01 -0.50 31.64
N SER A 87 8.31 -1.01 32.65
CA SER A 87 7.61 -2.26 32.55
C SER A 87 6.67 -2.11 31.36
N ARG A 88 6.86 -2.96 30.36
CA ARG A 88 5.85 -3.20 29.34
C ARG A 88 4.64 -3.71 30.11
N SER A 89 3.73 -2.80 30.49
CA SER A 89 2.43 -3.21 30.99
C SER A 89 1.83 -4.08 29.88
N SER A 90 1.57 -5.32 30.22
CA SER A 90 0.80 -6.23 29.39
C SER A 90 -0.58 -5.60 29.25
N SER A 91 -0.79 -4.88 28.15
CA SER A 91 -2.12 -4.44 27.75
C SER A 91 -3.00 -5.69 27.77
N ALA A 92 -4.01 -5.68 28.63
CA ALA A 92 -4.94 -6.78 28.83
C ALA A 92 -5.33 -7.39 27.48
N SER A 93 -5.21 -8.72 27.36
CA SER A 93 -5.53 -9.49 26.15
C SER A 93 -6.96 -9.17 25.72
N SER A 94 -7.11 -8.22 24.80
CA SER A 94 -8.40 -7.85 24.27
C SER A 94 -8.88 -9.00 23.39
N ARG A 95 -10.12 -9.43 23.59
CA ARG A 95 -10.72 -10.56 22.87
C ARG A 95 -10.74 -10.26 21.37
N ILE A 96 -9.92 -10.97 20.60
CA ILE A 96 -9.85 -10.84 19.14
C ILE A 96 -11.12 -11.45 18.53
N ILE A 97 -11.86 -10.64 17.77
CA ILE A 97 -12.99 -11.10 16.97
C ILE A 97 -12.43 -11.58 15.62
N LEU A 98 -12.40 -12.90 15.43
CA LEU A 98 -11.91 -13.51 14.19
C LEU A 98 -12.87 -13.30 13.02
N THR A 99 -14.18 -13.41 13.28
CA THR A 99 -15.22 -13.15 12.30
C THR A 99 -16.53 -12.75 13.00
N THR A 100 -17.50 -12.33 12.19
CA THR A 100 -18.89 -12.07 12.60
C THR A 100 -19.81 -12.94 11.75
N TYR A 101 -21.01 -13.24 12.26
CA TYR A 101 -22.01 -14.02 11.54
C TYR A 101 -23.28 -13.19 11.30
N PRO A 102 -23.97 -13.39 10.17
CA PRO A 102 -25.28 -12.78 9.95
C PRO A 102 -26.26 -13.20 11.06
N GLY A 103 -27.05 -12.26 11.57
CA GLY A 103 -28.04 -12.52 12.62
C GLY A 103 -27.48 -12.69 14.03
N GLN A 104 -26.15 -12.62 14.23
CA GLN A 104 -25.56 -12.59 15.56
C GLN A 104 -26.00 -11.31 16.30
N ALA A 105 -26.37 -11.43 17.58
CA ALA A 105 -26.85 -10.31 18.38
C ALA A 105 -25.85 -9.14 18.39
N GLY A 106 -26.35 -7.95 18.03
CA GLY A 106 -25.57 -6.71 17.97
C GLY A 106 -24.78 -6.51 16.67
N ILE A 107 -24.86 -7.41 15.68
CA ILE A 107 -24.39 -7.15 14.32
C ILE A 107 -25.46 -6.35 13.58
N ASP A 108 -25.10 -5.12 13.19
CA ASP A 108 -25.99 -4.15 12.54
C ASP A 108 -25.17 -3.36 11.50
N PRO A 109 -24.86 -3.96 10.34
CA PRO A 109 -24.05 -3.33 9.31
C PRO A 109 -24.77 -2.12 8.71
N ILE A 110 -24.01 -1.05 8.40
CA ILE A 110 -24.56 0.11 7.70
C ILE A 110 -25.09 -0.32 6.33
N ALA A 111 -26.32 0.10 6.00
CA ALA A 111 -26.96 -0.21 4.74
C ALA A 111 -26.06 0.18 3.55
N MET A 112 -25.98 -0.72 2.56
CA MET A 112 -25.14 -0.55 1.37
C MET A 112 -25.86 -1.11 0.15
N ASN A 113 -26.51 -0.23 -0.61
CA ASN A 113 -27.19 -0.56 -1.86
C ASN A 113 -26.32 -0.10 -3.04
N TRP A 114 -25.36 -0.94 -3.43
CA TRP A 114 -24.41 -0.60 -4.51
C TRP A 114 -25.12 -0.19 -5.80
N GLY A 115 -24.67 0.91 -6.40
CA GLY A 115 -25.27 1.47 -7.61
C GLY A 115 -26.58 2.23 -7.40
N HIS A 116 -27.09 2.41 -6.18
CA HIS A 116 -28.28 3.23 -5.99
C HIS A 116 -28.01 4.71 -6.34
N SER A 117 -28.97 5.37 -7.01
CA SER A 117 -28.82 6.75 -7.50
C SER A 117 -28.87 7.79 -6.38
N ASP A 118 -29.77 7.62 -5.42
CA ASP A 118 -29.79 8.39 -4.18
C ASP A 118 -28.62 7.99 -3.28
N LEU A 119 -27.79 8.97 -2.92
CA LEU A 119 -26.56 8.79 -2.14
C LEU A 119 -26.82 8.29 -0.72
N THR A 120 -27.90 8.75 -0.09
CA THR A 120 -28.28 8.35 1.27
C THR A 120 -28.79 6.92 1.28
N LEU A 121 -29.58 6.53 0.28
CA LEU A 121 -30.06 5.15 0.13
C LEU A 121 -28.96 4.19 -0.33
N ARG A 122 -27.98 4.67 -1.11
CA ARG A 122 -26.78 3.90 -1.47
C ARG A 122 -25.96 3.55 -0.24
N GLY A 123 -25.70 4.54 0.61
CA GLY A 123 -24.87 4.40 1.80
C GLY A 123 -23.35 4.49 1.51
N PRO A 124 -22.54 4.65 2.57
CA PRO A 124 -21.08 4.70 2.49
C PRO A 124 -20.43 3.31 2.47
N VAL A 125 -19.21 3.24 1.96
CA VAL A 125 -18.34 2.07 2.14
C VAL A 125 -17.64 2.14 3.50
N VAL A 126 -17.83 1.13 4.34
CA VAL A 126 -17.32 1.07 5.72
C VAL A 126 -16.61 -0.24 5.98
N VAL A 127 -15.29 -0.15 6.19
CA VAL A 127 -14.38 -1.30 6.41
C VAL A 127 -13.84 -1.36 7.84
N SER A 128 -14.30 -0.48 8.73
CA SER A 128 -13.72 -0.31 10.07
C SER A 128 -13.64 -1.63 10.86
N ARG A 129 -12.49 -1.85 11.52
CA ARG A 129 -12.19 -3.08 12.29
C ARG A 129 -11.94 -2.83 13.78
N SER A 130 -12.15 -1.61 14.28
CA SER A 130 -12.03 -1.36 15.73
C SER A 130 -13.10 -2.14 16.49
N GLN A 131 -12.83 -2.51 17.74
CA GLN A 131 -13.72 -3.36 18.54
C GLN A 131 -15.14 -2.80 18.65
N SER A 132 -15.29 -1.48 18.66
CA SER A 132 -16.56 -0.77 18.74
C SER A 132 -17.30 -0.67 17.40
N THR A 133 -16.59 -0.68 16.27
CA THR A 133 -17.17 -0.43 14.94
C THR A 133 -17.26 -1.67 14.04
N ILE A 134 -16.58 -2.75 14.42
CA ILE A 134 -16.50 -4.01 13.68
C ILE A 134 -17.88 -4.61 13.32
N ARG A 135 -18.90 -4.29 14.12
CA ARG A 135 -20.29 -4.73 13.94
C ARG A 135 -21.10 -3.89 12.97
N ARG A 136 -20.62 -2.69 12.61
CA ARG A 136 -21.27 -1.72 11.71
C ARG A 136 -20.72 -1.75 10.27
N ARG A 137 -19.64 -2.50 10.02
CA ARG A 137 -19.00 -2.58 8.70
C ARG A 137 -19.90 -3.23 7.65
N ASN A 138 -19.79 -2.76 6.42
CA ASN A 138 -20.51 -3.30 5.26
C ASN A 138 -19.57 -3.69 4.10
N ALA A 139 -18.27 -3.77 4.38
CA ALA A 139 -17.24 -4.20 3.46
C ALA A 139 -16.19 -5.06 4.17
N ILE A 140 -15.63 -6.01 3.43
CA ILE A 140 -14.53 -6.90 3.85
C ILE A 140 -13.20 -6.25 3.47
N GLY A 141 -12.11 -6.57 4.17
CA GLY A 141 -10.76 -6.12 3.79
C GLY A 141 -10.20 -5.04 4.69
N ALA A 142 -9.46 -4.10 4.10
CA ALA A 142 -8.86 -2.95 4.78
C ALA A 142 -8.67 -1.77 3.82
N HIS A 143 -8.70 -0.54 4.36
CA HIS A 143 -8.27 0.66 3.63
C HIS A 143 -6.74 0.67 3.44
N GLY A 144 -6.26 1.46 2.48
CA GLY A 144 -4.82 1.61 2.21
C GLY A 144 -4.29 0.64 1.15
N GLY A 145 -5.14 -0.23 0.58
CA GLY A 145 -4.73 -1.24 -0.40
C GLY A 145 -3.53 -2.06 0.08
N SER A 146 -2.49 -2.14 -0.75
CA SER A 146 -1.21 -2.80 -0.44
C SER A 146 -0.50 -2.25 0.81
N TYR A 147 -0.85 -1.04 1.27
CA TYR A 147 -0.22 -0.41 2.44
C TYR A 147 -0.85 -0.79 3.79
N SER A 148 -1.97 -1.50 3.77
CA SER A 148 -2.71 -1.89 4.98
C SER A 148 -1.87 -2.75 5.93
N ILE A 149 -0.96 -3.57 5.41
CA ILE A 149 -0.01 -4.35 6.20
C ILE A 149 1.00 -3.45 6.93
N TYR A 150 1.54 -2.43 6.27
CA TYR A 150 2.44 -1.47 6.93
C TYR A 150 1.71 -0.62 7.97
N HIS A 151 0.45 -0.27 7.72
CA HIS A 151 -0.39 0.38 8.73
C HIS A 151 -0.56 -0.52 9.95
N ALA A 152 -0.83 -1.82 9.77
CA ALA A 152 -0.91 -2.77 10.88
C ALA A 152 0.40 -2.86 11.67
N LEU A 153 1.56 -2.85 11.00
CA LEU A 153 2.87 -2.81 11.66
C LEU A 153 3.06 -1.51 12.46
N ALA A 154 2.65 -0.36 11.94
CA ALA A 154 2.73 0.92 12.63
C ALA A 154 1.84 0.98 13.89
N VAL A 155 0.65 0.36 13.84
CA VAL A 155 -0.21 0.19 15.02
C VAL A 155 0.45 -0.74 16.04
N ALA A 156 1.00 -1.88 15.59
CA ALA A 156 1.69 -2.82 16.46
C ALA A 156 2.94 -2.22 17.13
N SER A 157 3.66 -1.35 16.42
CA SER A 157 4.80 -0.60 16.95
C SER A 157 4.41 0.64 17.78
N LYS A 158 3.11 0.89 17.98
CA LYS A 158 2.55 2.06 18.69
C LYS A 158 2.92 3.42 18.07
N ASN A 159 3.26 3.45 16.79
CA ASN A 159 3.47 4.69 16.04
C ASN A 159 2.15 5.32 15.59
N ILE A 160 1.08 4.52 15.53
CA ILE A 160 -0.29 4.96 15.22
C ILE A 160 -1.23 4.38 16.28
N ASP A 161 -2.11 5.21 16.82
CA ASP A 161 -3.18 4.77 17.72
C ASP A 161 -4.25 4.00 16.92
N ILE A 162 -4.68 2.85 17.44
CA ILE A 162 -5.73 2.02 16.83
C ILE A 162 -7.08 2.75 16.74
N ASP A 163 -7.33 3.66 17.68
CA ASP A 163 -8.55 4.46 17.73
C ASP A 163 -8.37 5.84 17.06
N HIS A 164 -7.23 6.05 16.38
CA HIS A 164 -6.98 7.28 15.63
C HIS A 164 -8.11 7.52 14.61
N LYS A 165 -8.72 8.70 14.72
CA LYS A 165 -9.70 9.21 13.77
C LYS A 165 -8.99 10.16 12.80
N PRO A 166 -9.02 9.89 11.49
CA PRO A 166 -8.42 10.80 10.52
C PRO A 166 -9.18 12.14 10.51
N ASP A 167 -8.44 13.23 10.45
CA ASP A 167 -8.97 14.57 10.21
C ASP A 167 -8.90 14.87 8.71
N PHE A 168 -10.05 15.21 8.12
CA PHE A 168 -10.18 15.49 6.69
C PHE A 168 -10.30 16.99 6.39
N THR A 169 -10.08 17.86 7.38
CA THR A 169 -10.11 19.31 7.20
C THR A 169 -9.12 19.75 6.11
N ASN A 170 -9.60 20.52 5.11
CA ASN A 170 -8.82 20.99 3.95
C ASN A 170 -8.25 19.86 3.07
N THR A 171 -8.86 18.69 3.07
CA THR A 171 -8.46 17.55 2.23
C THR A 171 -9.45 17.27 1.09
N GLU A 172 -10.38 18.21 0.85
CA GLU A 172 -11.38 18.14 -0.22
C GLU A 172 -10.70 17.93 -1.59
N PRO A 173 -11.35 17.21 -2.52
CA PRO A 173 -10.86 17.07 -3.87
C PRO A 173 -10.55 18.41 -4.54
N ALA A 174 -9.34 18.54 -5.12
CA ALA A 174 -8.93 19.79 -5.79
C ALA A 174 -9.73 20.12 -7.06
N VAL A 175 -10.53 19.16 -7.56
CA VAL A 175 -11.48 19.34 -8.66
C VAL A 175 -12.74 18.53 -8.38
N ASN A 176 -13.89 19.06 -8.81
CA ASN A 176 -15.15 18.34 -8.76
C ASN A 176 -15.27 17.42 -9.98
N ILE A 177 -15.65 16.16 -9.75
CA ILE A 177 -15.88 15.15 -10.77
C ILE A 177 -17.26 14.54 -10.55
N GLY A 178 -18.02 14.43 -11.64
CA GLY A 178 -19.35 13.83 -11.65
C GLY A 178 -20.38 14.62 -10.81
N PRO A 179 -21.49 14.00 -10.42
CA PRO A 179 -21.83 12.60 -10.70
C PRO A 179 -22.08 12.32 -12.18
N PHE A 180 -21.83 11.08 -12.61
CA PHE A 180 -22.14 10.63 -13.96
C PHE A 180 -23.21 9.52 -13.93
N PRO A 181 -24.09 9.39 -14.96
CA PRO A 181 -25.17 8.42 -14.95
C PRO A 181 -24.72 6.96 -14.71
N GLN A 182 -23.55 6.58 -15.21
CA GLN A 182 -22.99 5.23 -15.03
C GLN A 182 -22.61 4.89 -13.58
N TRP A 183 -22.56 5.87 -12.67
CA TRP A 183 -22.28 5.62 -11.24
C TRP A 183 -23.46 4.97 -10.52
N SER A 184 -24.66 5.12 -11.08
CA SER A 184 -25.91 4.54 -10.58
C SER A 184 -26.27 3.21 -11.26
N ASP A 185 -25.33 2.60 -11.98
CA ASP A 185 -25.48 1.26 -12.53
C ASP A 185 -24.49 0.33 -11.82
N ALA A 186 -25.05 -0.59 -11.03
CA ALA A 186 -24.30 -1.54 -10.19
C ALA A 186 -23.32 -2.41 -11.01
N ASN A 187 -23.56 -2.61 -12.30
CA ASN A 187 -22.79 -3.51 -13.15
C ASN A 187 -21.74 -2.79 -14.01
N LYS A 188 -21.78 -1.45 -14.08
CA LYS A 188 -20.82 -0.65 -14.86
C LYS A 188 -19.50 -0.46 -14.14
N ILE A 189 -19.55 -0.13 -12.85
CA ILE A 189 -18.37 0.12 -12.02
C ILE A 189 -18.38 -0.89 -10.88
N VAL A 190 -17.51 -1.89 -10.97
CA VAL A 190 -17.49 -3.02 -10.02
C VAL A 190 -16.19 -3.15 -9.24
N SER A 191 -15.17 -2.34 -9.55
CA SER A 191 -13.81 -2.46 -9.00
C SER A 191 -13.28 -1.18 -8.33
N MET A 192 -14.09 -0.13 -8.25
CA MET A 192 -13.79 1.10 -7.51
C MET A 192 -15.10 1.74 -7.02
N ASP A 193 -15.03 2.52 -5.93
CA ASP A 193 -16.16 3.33 -5.47
C ASP A 193 -16.12 4.70 -6.17
N PRO A 194 -17.04 5.00 -7.11
CA PRO A 194 -17.03 6.27 -7.82
C PRO A 194 -17.34 7.49 -6.94
N LEU A 195 -17.88 7.30 -5.74
CA LEU A 195 -18.12 8.36 -4.75
C LEU A 195 -17.01 8.47 -3.70
N GLY A 196 -15.96 7.65 -3.84
CA GLY A 196 -14.88 7.52 -2.88
C GLY A 196 -14.11 8.81 -2.61
N HIS A 197 -14.15 9.79 -3.53
CA HIS A 197 -13.51 11.10 -3.37
C HIS A 197 -14.32 12.08 -2.51
N LEU A 198 -15.61 11.80 -2.28
CA LEU A 198 -16.51 12.67 -1.52
C LEU A 198 -17.03 12.01 -0.24
N ALA A 199 -16.74 10.74 -0.02
CA ALA A 199 -17.33 9.93 1.05
C ALA A 199 -17.25 10.57 2.46
N PRO A 200 -16.11 11.11 2.92
CA PRO A 200 -16.05 11.73 4.26
C PRO A 200 -17.01 12.90 4.45
N TRP A 201 -17.23 13.71 3.41
CA TRP A 201 -18.08 14.90 3.47
C TRP A 201 -19.56 14.56 3.28
N LEU A 202 -19.87 13.69 2.30
CA LEU A 202 -21.25 13.26 2.02
C LEU A 202 -21.88 12.54 3.21
N PHE A 203 -21.09 11.78 3.97
CA PHE A 203 -21.57 10.94 5.06
C PHE A 203 -21.12 11.41 6.44
N SER A 204 -20.77 12.70 6.57
CA SER A 204 -20.31 13.32 7.83
C SER A 204 -21.28 13.14 9.00
N ASN A 205 -22.60 13.18 8.75
CA ASN A 205 -23.62 12.87 9.76
C ASN A 205 -23.51 11.42 10.26
N ILE A 206 -23.32 10.44 9.37
CA ILE A 206 -23.17 9.03 9.74
C ILE A 206 -21.90 8.83 10.58
N ILE A 207 -20.79 9.49 10.20
CA ILE A 207 -19.53 9.45 10.97
C ILE A 207 -19.77 9.91 12.41
N ARG A 208 -20.43 11.06 12.59
CA ARG A 208 -20.69 11.64 13.91
C ARG A 208 -21.68 10.81 14.72
N ASP A 209 -22.83 10.49 14.13
CA ASP A 209 -23.97 9.94 14.86
C ASP A 209 -23.80 8.44 15.16
N GLN A 210 -23.06 7.71 14.32
CA GLN A 210 -22.82 6.27 14.49
C GLN A 210 -21.39 5.93 14.94
N ASN A 211 -20.53 6.94 15.11
CA ASN A 211 -19.14 6.80 15.55
C ASN A 211 -18.33 5.79 14.68
N VAL A 212 -18.54 5.82 13.37
CA VAL A 212 -17.84 4.97 12.38
C VAL A 212 -16.81 5.78 11.60
N GLN A 213 -15.79 5.10 11.06
CA GLN A 213 -14.80 5.75 10.20
C GLN A 213 -15.15 5.51 8.73
N ILE A 214 -15.45 6.58 8.01
CA ILE A 214 -15.65 6.57 6.55
C ILE A 214 -14.45 7.30 5.94
N ARG A 215 -13.57 6.54 5.30
CA ARG A 215 -12.33 7.06 4.68
C ARG A 215 -12.53 7.20 3.17
N PRO A 216 -11.89 8.18 2.53
CA PRO A 216 -11.96 8.28 1.08
C PRO A 216 -11.20 7.10 0.46
N THR A 217 -11.70 6.58 -0.65
CA THR A 217 -11.01 5.59 -1.48
C THR A 217 -10.46 6.23 -2.77
N ILE A 218 -10.74 7.52 -2.98
CA ILE A 218 -10.18 8.30 -4.07
C ILE A 218 -9.68 9.63 -3.49
N ALA A 219 -8.49 10.07 -3.87
CA ALA A 219 -7.98 11.40 -3.53
C ALA A 219 -7.58 12.14 -4.81
N ILE A 220 -7.87 13.44 -4.88
CA ILE A 220 -7.66 14.24 -6.09
C ILE A 220 -6.86 15.50 -5.77
N THR A 221 -5.76 15.72 -6.47
CA THR A 221 -4.87 16.87 -6.26
C THR A 221 -4.34 17.44 -7.57
N LYS A 222 -3.84 18.66 -7.55
CA LYS A 222 -3.14 19.29 -8.67
C LYS A 222 -1.65 19.32 -8.38
N ALA A 223 -0.83 19.10 -9.40
CA ALA A 223 0.61 19.10 -9.27
C ALA A 223 1.29 19.53 -10.57
N HIS A 224 2.58 19.82 -10.45
CA HIS A 224 3.48 19.88 -11.60
C HIS A 224 4.29 18.59 -11.68
N MET A 225 4.58 18.14 -12.89
CA MET A 225 5.31 16.91 -13.15
C MET A 225 6.43 17.18 -14.15
N LYS A 226 7.62 16.64 -13.89
CA LYS A 226 8.76 16.69 -14.80
C LYS A 226 9.14 15.27 -15.19
N LEU A 227 9.31 15.04 -16.49
CA LEU A 227 9.80 13.80 -17.06
C LEU A 227 11.00 14.14 -17.94
N PRO A 228 12.18 13.55 -17.72
CA PRO A 228 13.40 13.89 -18.48
C PRO A 228 13.23 13.82 -20.00
N GLU A 229 12.45 12.86 -20.50
CA GLU A 229 12.21 12.67 -21.93
C GLU A 229 11.40 13.80 -22.57
N LEU A 230 10.59 14.51 -21.78
CA LEU A 230 9.78 15.60 -22.30
C LEU A 230 10.62 16.83 -22.59
N GLU A 231 11.72 17.04 -21.87
CA GLU A 231 12.67 18.10 -22.22
C GLU A 231 13.24 17.89 -23.63
N GLN A 232 13.65 16.66 -23.95
CA GLN A 232 14.12 16.31 -25.30
C GLN A 232 13.00 16.43 -26.34
N SER A 233 11.76 16.10 -25.96
CA SER A 233 10.58 16.25 -26.84
C SER A 233 10.31 17.72 -27.16
N VAL A 234 10.51 18.62 -26.19
CA VAL A 234 10.43 20.07 -26.40
C VAL A 234 11.59 20.57 -27.26
N ARG A 235 12.83 20.16 -26.94
CA ARG A 235 14.03 20.55 -27.68
C ARG A 235 13.98 20.15 -29.16
N THR A 236 13.40 18.99 -29.45
CA THR A 236 13.22 18.48 -30.84
C THR A 236 11.98 19.03 -31.53
N GLY A 237 11.19 19.88 -30.86
CA GLY A 237 9.96 20.46 -31.41
C GLY A 237 8.77 19.50 -31.51
N ARG A 238 8.88 18.29 -30.95
CA ARG A 238 7.77 17.32 -30.90
C ARG A 238 6.68 17.73 -29.91
N LEU A 239 7.06 18.44 -28.85
CA LEU A 239 6.15 19.05 -27.89
C LEU A 239 6.40 20.56 -27.83
N VAL A 240 5.35 21.38 -27.89
CA VAL A 240 5.48 22.84 -27.88
C VAL A 240 4.92 23.37 -26.56
N PRO A 241 5.69 24.12 -25.75
CA PRO A 241 5.17 24.74 -24.53
C PRO A 241 4.05 25.74 -24.83
N ASP A 242 2.94 25.64 -24.12
CA ASP A 242 1.76 26.52 -24.24
C ASP A 242 1.51 27.35 -22.97
N GLY A 243 2.35 27.18 -21.95
CA GLY A 243 2.24 27.87 -20.66
C GLY A 243 1.04 27.43 -19.80
N LYS A 244 0.27 26.43 -20.26
CA LYS A 244 -0.94 25.95 -19.59
C LYS A 244 -0.85 24.47 -19.25
N ILE A 245 -0.60 23.62 -20.25
CA ILE A 245 -0.44 22.18 -20.07
C ILE A 245 1.05 21.84 -20.01
N CYS A 246 1.83 22.31 -21.00
CA CYS A 246 3.28 22.25 -21.00
C CYS A 246 3.81 23.66 -20.67
N LEU A 247 4.31 23.81 -19.46
CA LEU A 247 4.52 25.11 -18.81
C LEU A 247 5.74 25.85 -19.32
N ASN A 248 6.81 25.14 -19.67
CA ASN A 248 8.10 25.75 -19.97
C ASN A 248 8.95 24.89 -20.91
N SER A 249 10.11 25.41 -21.29
CA SER A 249 11.09 24.76 -22.17
C SER A 249 11.68 23.46 -21.60
N THR A 250 11.55 23.21 -20.29
CA THR A 250 12.00 21.96 -19.65
C THR A 250 10.98 20.83 -19.75
N GLY A 251 9.82 21.08 -20.38
CA GLY A 251 8.77 20.06 -20.53
C GLY A 251 8.00 19.79 -19.24
N GLU A 252 7.97 20.74 -18.30
CA GLU A 252 7.17 20.62 -17.07
C GLU A 252 5.68 20.65 -17.41
N LEU A 253 4.92 19.71 -16.85
CA LEU A 253 3.50 19.54 -17.13
C LEU A 253 2.64 19.92 -15.92
N ALA A 254 1.58 20.69 -16.16
CA ALA A 254 0.48 20.85 -15.22
C ALA A 254 -0.46 19.63 -15.32
N VAL A 255 -0.72 19.00 -14.17
CA VAL A 255 -1.47 17.75 -14.14
C VAL A 255 -2.42 17.70 -12.95
N THR A 256 -3.62 17.16 -13.18
CA THR A 256 -4.52 16.75 -12.10
C THR A 256 -4.32 15.26 -11.86
N LYS A 257 -4.04 14.88 -10.61
CA LYS A 257 -3.72 13.52 -10.20
C LYS A 257 -4.87 12.94 -9.38
N PHE A 258 -5.18 11.67 -9.62
CA PHE A 258 -6.19 10.92 -8.89
C PHE A 258 -5.53 9.65 -8.35
N ALA A 259 -5.53 9.45 -7.05
CA ALA A 259 -5.17 8.16 -6.45
C ALA A 259 -6.47 7.40 -6.19
N VAL A 260 -6.57 6.14 -6.61
CA VAL A 260 -7.78 5.32 -6.50
C VAL A 260 -7.44 3.98 -5.86
N GLU A 261 -8.07 3.69 -4.72
CA GLU A 261 -8.06 2.39 -4.06
C GLU A 261 -9.11 1.45 -4.66
N PRO A 262 -8.83 0.14 -4.72
CA PRO A 262 -9.79 -0.84 -5.21
C PRO A 262 -10.93 -1.04 -4.21
N VAL A 263 -12.16 -0.97 -4.72
CA VAL A 263 -13.38 -1.33 -3.97
C VAL A 263 -14.22 -2.23 -4.86
N TRP A 264 -14.31 -3.50 -4.50
CA TRP A 264 -14.93 -4.52 -5.33
C TRP A 264 -16.36 -4.78 -4.91
N TRP A 265 -17.27 -4.67 -5.87
CA TRP A 265 -18.62 -5.21 -5.79
C TRP A 265 -18.59 -6.68 -6.22
N LEU A 266 -18.57 -7.59 -5.24
CA LEU A 266 -18.31 -9.02 -5.47
C LEU A 266 -19.26 -9.67 -6.49
N PRO A 267 -20.59 -9.40 -6.49
CA PRO A 267 -21.48 -9.94 -7.53
C PRO A 267 -21.07 -9.52 -8.94
N GLY A 268 -20.76 -8.23 -9.14
CA GLY A 268 -20.36 -7.72 -10.44
C GLY A 268 -18.96 -8.19 -10.86
N VAL A 269 -18.04 -8.37 -9.92
CA VAL A 269 -16.72 -8.97 -10.22
C VAL A 269 -16.88 -10.42 -10.65
N ALA A 270 -17.71 -11.21 -9.96
CA ALA A 270 -17.95 -12.61 -10.31
C ALA A 270 -18.54 -12.75 -11.72
N GLU A 271 -19.51 -11.89 -12.06
CA GLU A 271 -20.10 -11.81 -13.41
C GLU A 271 -19.04 -11.52 -14.48
N ARG A 272 -18.10 -10.60 -14.23
CA ARG A 272 -17.01 -10.27 -15.17
C ARG A 272 -16.06 -11.44 -15.44
N PHE A 273 -15.92 -12.35 -14.46
CA PHE A 273 -15.14 -13.57 -14.61
C PHE A 273 -15.96 -14.76 -15.11
N GLY A 274 -17.28 -14.60 -15.31
CA GLY A 274 -18.17 -15.69 -15.75
C GLY A 274 -18.35 -16.79 -14.72
N ILE A 275 -18.25 -16.48 -13.43
CA ILE A 275 -18.40 -17.42 -12.31
C ILE A 275 -19.45 -16.92 -11.31
N ASP A 276 -19.96 -17.80 -10.45
CA ASP A 276 -20.84 -17.37 -9.36
C ASP A 276 -20.06 -16.72 -8.20
N GLU A 277 -20.76 -15.88 -7.43
CA GLU A 277 -20.18 -15.14 -6.31
C GLU A 277 -19.57 -16.06 -5.24
N GLY A 278 -20.15 -17.23 -5.00
CA GLY A 278 -19.67 -18.21 -4.02
C GLY A 278 -18.32 -18.80 -4.43
N THR A 279 -18.21 -19.20 -5.69
CA THR A 279 -16.95 -19.68 -6.27
C THR A 279 -15.86 -18.60 -6.21
N LEU A 280 -16.18 -17.34 -6.57
CA LEU A 280 -15.23 -16.23 -6.45
C LEU A 280 -14.73 -16.07 -5.01
N ARG A 281 -15.65 -16.00 -4.04
CA ARG A 281 -15.33 -15.82 -2.62
C ARG A 281 -14.46 -16.95 -2.07
N LYS A 282 -14.81 -18.19 -2.38
CA LYS A 282 -14.06 -19.37 -1.98
C LYS A 282 -12.64 -19.33 -2.53
N ALA A 283 -12.49 -19.05 -3.84
CA ALA A 283 -11.19 -18.94 -4.48
C ALA A 283 -10.34 -17.83 -3.85
N LEU A 284 -10.93 -16.65 -3.58
CA LEU A 284 -10.23 -15.55 -2.91
C LEU A 284 -9.77 -15.96 -1.50
N PHE A 285 -10.61 -16.61 -0.70
CA PHE A 285 -10.24 -17.06 0.65
C PHE A 285 -9.13 -18.11 0.63
N GLU A 286 -9.29 -19.18 -0.16
CA GLU A 286 -8.35 -20.30 -0.20
C GLU A 286 -6.98 -19.89 -0.76
N ASN A 287 -6.96 -19.09 -1.83
CA ASN A 287 -5.71 -18.69 -2.51
C ASN A 287 -5.04 -17.46 -1.89
N THR A 288 -5.62 -16.89 -0.83
CA THR A 288 -4.96 -15.85 -0.02
C THR A 288 -4.55 -16.36 1.37
N GLY A 289 -4.41 -17.69 1.51
CA GLY A 289 -3.97 -18.32 2.75
C GLY A 289 -5.00 -18.26 3.87
N GLY A 290 -6.29 -18.25 3.54
CA GLY A 290 -7.37 -18.08 4.51
C GLY A 290 -7.50 -16.65 5.05
N SER A 291 -6.93 -15.67 4.34
CA SER A 291 -7.13 -14.27 4.68
C SER A 291 -8.60 -13.89 4.48
N PHE A 292 -9.17 -13.14 5.42
CA PHE A 292 -10.56 -12.67 5.41
C PHE A 292 -11.62 -13.80 5.48
N PRO A 293 -11.80 -14.45 6.64
CA PRO A 293 -12.84 -15.47 6.84
C PRO A 293 -14.26 -15.02 6.47
N GLU A 294 -14.52 -13.71 6.52
CA GLU A 294 -15.78 -13.11 6.11
C GLU A 294 -16.17 -13.37 4.65
N LEU A 295 -15.21 -13.66 3.77
CA LEU A 295 -15.52 -14.05 2.40
C LEU A 295 -16.43 -15.29 2.39
N ILE A 296 -16.26 -16.18 3.36
CA ILE A 296 -17.06 -17.40 3.56
C ILE A 296 -18.23 -17.15 4.50
N THR A 297 -18.01 -16.49 5.64
CA THR A 297 -19.03 -16.41 6.71
C THR A 297 -20.02 -15.25 6.56
N ARG A 298 -19.72 -14.23 5.75
CA ARG A 298 -20.53 -13.02 5.56
C ARG A 298 -20.96 -12.87 4.10
N GLY A 299 -21.84 -13.76 3.65
CA GLY A 299 -22.46 -13.69 2.32
C GLY A 299 -23.37 -12.47 2.13
N ASP A 300 -23.79 -11.82 3.22
CA ASP A 300 -24.54 -10.57 3.26
C ASP A 300 -23.68 -9.34 2.94
N ILE A 301 -22.38 -9.35 3.24
CA ILE A 301 -21.46 -8.27 2.87
C ILE A 301 -20.99 -8.46 1.44
N LYS A 302 -21.41 -7.60 0.53
CA LYS A 302 -21.10 -7.70 -0.91
C LYS A 302 -19.90 -6.88 -1.38
N LEU A 303 -19.32 -6.07 -0.50
CA LEU A 303 -18.13 -5.27 -0.81
C LEU A 303 -16.85 -5.88 -0.27
N PHE A 304 -15.77 -5.74 -1.04
CA PHE A 304 -14.43 -6.15 -0.65
C PHE A 304 -13.40 -5.10 -1.05
N LEU A 305 -12.55 -4.68 -0.10
CA LEU A 305 -11.39 -3.84 -0.36
C LEU A 305 -10.14 -4.73 -0.29
N PRO A 306 -9.73 -5.32 -1.43
CA PRO A 306 -8.55 -6.17 -1.45
C PRO A 306 -7.29 -5.35 -1.14
N PRO A 307 -6.34 -5.89 -0.35
CA PRO A 307 -5.08 -5.22 -0.04
C PRO A 307 -4.08 -5.32 -1.21
N ILE A 308 -4.48 -4.86 -2.39
CA ILE A 308 -3.69 -4.87 -3.62
C ILE A 308 -3.31 -3.46 -4.07
N GLY A 309 -2.47 -3.36 -5.09
CA GLY A 309 -2.15 -2.09 -5.73
C GLY A 309 -3.38 -1.45 -6.34
N GLY A 310 -3.56 -0.15 -6.08
CA GLY A 310 -4.57 0.68 -6.73
C GLY A 310 -4.12 1.19 -8.11
N LEU A 311 -4.67 2.33 -8.51
CA LEU A 311 -4.25 3.02 -9.72
C LEU A 311 -4.05 4.51 -9.45
N THR A 312 -3.22 5.14 -10.28
CA THR A 312 -3.05 6.58 -10.32
C THR A 312 -3.43 7.09 -11.70
N VAL A 313 -4.29 8.09 -11.76
CA VAL A 313 -4.65 8.77 -13.02
C VAL A 313 -3.93 10.10 -13.09
N TYR A 314 -3.37 10.41 -14.26
CA TYR A 314 -2.80 11.68 -14.62
C TYR A 314 -3.66 12.29 -15.73
N CYS A 315 -4.38 13.37 -15.42
CA CYS A 315 -5.17 14.12 -16.37
C CYS A 315 -4.43 15.39 -16.80
N PHE A 316 -4.21 15.53 -18.10
CA PHE A 316 -3.68 16.70 -18.77
C PHE A 316 -4.85 17.47 -19.40
N GLY A 317 -4.95 18.75 -19.08
CA GLY A 317 -6.10 19.58 -19.46
C GLY A 317 -7.21 19.58 -18.40
N ASP A 318 -8.41 19.92 -18.85
CA ASP A 318 -9.59 20.05 -17.99
C ASP A 318 -10.21 18.68 -17.68
N PRO A 319 -10.26 18.25 -16.40
CA PRO A 319 -10.87 16.98 -16.01
C PRO A 319 -12.33 16.81 -16.43
N VAL A 320 -13.09 17.89 -16.60
CA VAL A 320 -14.50 17.82 -17.07
C VAL A 320 -14.57 17.20 -18.47
N LYS A 321 -13.57 17.48 -19.32
CA LYS A 321 -13.50 16.98 -20.70
C LYS A 321 -13.20 15.49 -20.82
N MET A 322 -12.70 14.84 -19.75
CA MET A 322 -12.43 13.38 -19.77
C MET A 322 -13.67 12.53 -20.11
N SER A 323 -14.85 13.04 -19.75
CA SER A 323 -16.14 12.35 -19.89
C SER A 323 -17.06 12.96 -20.95
N SER A 324 -16.65 14.06 -21.58
CA SER A 324 -17.47 14.77 -22.56
C SER A 324 -17.43 14.08 -23.92
N SER A 325 -18.60 13.89 -24.54
CA SER A 325 -18.70 13.40 -25.92
C SER A 325 -18.21 14.41 -26.95
N ASP A 326 -18.12 15.69 -26.59
CA ASP A 326 -17.77 16.79 -27.49
C ASP A 326 -16.25 17.06 -27.51
N ALA A 327 -15.49 16.39 -26.64
CA ALA A 327 -14.04 16.51 -26.56
C ALA A 327 -13.38 15.19 -26.97
N ARG A 328 -12.33 15.28 -27.78
CA ARG A 328 -11.52 14.11 -28.11
C ARG A 328 -10.63 13.75 -26.91
N LEU A 329 -10.55 12.45 -26.63
CA LEU A 329 -9.79 11.88 -25.52
C LEU A 329 -8.59 11.10 -26.07
N ALA A 330 -7.39 11.44 -25.60
CA ALA A 330 -6.21 10.59 -25.71
C ALA A 330 -6.02 9.85 -24.39
N LEU A 331 -6.14 8.52 -24.42
CA LEU A 331 -6.08 7.67 -23.23
C LEU A 331 -4.94 6.65 -23.34
N ARG A 332 -4.07 6.63 -22.33
CA ARG A 332 -3.07 5.57 -22.13
C ARG A 332 -3.39 4.80 -20.87
N VAL A 333 -3.71 3.52 -21.01
CA VAL A 333 -3.75 2.58 -19.89
C VAL A 333 -2.40 1.87 -19.82
N HIS A 334 -1.77 1.93 -18.65
CA HIS A 334 -0.42 1.42 -18.44
C HIS A 334 -0.38 0.58 -17.17
N ASP A 335 0.07 -0.66 -17.30
CA ASP A 335 0.41 -1.52 -16.15
C ASP A 335 1.85 -1.25 -15.73
N GLU A 336 2.06 -1.09 -14.42
CA GLU A 336 3.37 -0.88 -13.80
C GLU A 336 4.42 -1.87 -14.29
N CYS A 337 5.59 -1.32 -14.64
CA CYS A 337 6.78 -2.08 -14.96
C CYS A 337 8.00 -1.37 -14.36
N ASN A 338 8.25 -1.59 -13.07
CA ASN A 338 9.28 -0.91 -12.27
C ASN A 338 10.65 -0.85 -12.97
N GLY A 339 11.15 -2.00 -13.46
CA GLY A 339 12.43 -2.07 -14.15
C GLY A 339 12.56 -1.15 -15.38
N SER A 340 11.51 -1.01 -16.20
CA SER A 340 11.55 -0.13 -17.38
C SER A 340 11.12 1.28 -17.02
N ASP A 341 10.01 1.42 -16.31
CA ASP A 341 9.38 2.71 -16.00
C ASP A 341 10.22 3.56 -15.04
N VAL A 342 11.00 2.97 -14.14
CA VAL A 342 11.85 3.71 -13.19
C VAL A 342 13.30 3.72 -13.63
N PHE A 343 13.84 2.56 -14.03
CA PHE A 343 15.28 2.37 -14.27
C PHE A 343 15.66 2.31 -15.76
N GLY A 344 14.71 2.35 -16.69
CA GLY A 344 15.00 2.37 -18.12
C GLY A 344 15.59 1.07 -18.66
N SER A 345 15.29 -0.08 -18.04
CA SER A 345 15.70 -1.40 -18.54
C SER A 345 15.28 -1.61 -20.00
N ASP A 346 16.19 -2.19 -20.78
CA ASP A 346 16.07 -2.51 -22.20
C ASP A 346 15.40 -3.87 -22.49
N ILE A 347 15.18 -4.69 -21.46
CA ILE A 347 14.52 -6.00 -21.55
C ILE A 347 13.06 -5.85 -22.01
N CYS A 348 12.44 -4.69 -21.79
CA CYS A 348 11.10 -4.40 -22.26
C CYS A 348 10.90 -2.93 -22.65
N THR A 349 9.84 -2.68 -23.42
CA THR A 349 9.56 -1.38 -24.05
C THR A 349 8.49 -0.57 -23.31
N CYS A 350 8.21 -0.88 -22.05
CA CYS A 350 7.13 -0.24 -21.28
C CYS A 350 7.30 1.28 -21.17
N ARG A 351 8.50 1.75 -20.81
CA ARG A 351 8.78 3.18 -20.64
C ARG A 351 8.65 3.98 -21.95
N PRO A 352 9.24 3.59 -23.09
CA PRO A 352 9.00 4.27 -24.37
C PRO A 352 7.52 4.44 -24.72
N TYR A 353 6.69 3.41 -24.51
CA TYR A 353 5.25 3.51 -24.74
C TYR A 353 4.52 4.37 -23.71
N LEU A 354 4.97 4.38 -22.45
CA LEU A 354 4.45 5.29 -21.43
C LEU A 354 4.72 6.75 -21.82
N ILE A 355 5.96 7.09 -22.19
CA ILE A 355 6.35 8.44 -22.60
C ILE A 355 5.59 8.87 -23.86
N PHE A 356 5.47 7.99 -24.85
CA PHE A 356 4.65 8.26 -26.03
C PHE A 356 3.19 8.56 -25.66
N GLY A 357 2.60 7.75 -24.78
CA GLY A 357 1.24 7.98 -24.29
C GLY A 357 1.08 9.30 -23.55
N VAL A 358 2.05 9.70 -22.73
CA VAL A 358 2.06 11.00 -22.05
C VAL A 358 2.15 12.14 -23.07
N GLU A 359 3.05 12.05 -24.05
CA GLU A 359 3.22 13.08 -25.08
C GLU A 359 1.95 13.29 -25.92
N GLU A 360 1.32 12.21 -26.36
CA GLU A 360 0.06 12.29 -27.12
C GLU A 360 -1.10 12.79 -26.25
N ALA A 361 -1.15 12.41 -24.97
CA ALA A 361 -2.12 12.94 -24.02
C ALA A 361 -1.98 14.46 -23.84
N VAL A 362 -0.74 14.95 -23.70
CA VAL A 362 -0.47 16.39 -23.60
C VAL A 362 -0.86 17.11 -24.89
N LYS A 363 -0.45 16.61 -26.05
CA LYS A 363 -0.82 17.21 -27.36
C LYS A 363 -2.33 17.28 -27.53
N GLU A 364 -3.06 16.25 -27.13
CA GLU A 364 -4.52 16.25 -27.23
C GLU A 364 -5.16 17.30 -26.30
N ALA A 365 -4.67 17.41 -25.07
CA ALA A 365 -5.09 18.46 -24.14
C ALA A 365 -4.81 19.86 -24.70
N GLN A 366 -3.65 20.09 -25.32
CA GLN A 366 -3.28 21.36 -25.96
C GLN A 366 -4.18 21.71 -27.14
N ARG A 367 -4.65 20.71 -27.90
CA ARG A 367 -5.62 20.88 -29.00
C ARG A 367 -7.06 21.16 -28.53
N GLY A 368 -7.28 21.25 -27.22
CA GLY A 368 -8.58 21.52 -26.62
C GLY A 368 -9.40 20.27 -26.25
N GLY A 369 -8.84 19.07 -26.45
CA GLY A 369 -9.38 17.80 -25.96
C GLY A 369 -9.01 17.52 -24.51
N SER A 370 -8.85 16.24 -24.16
CA SER A 370 -8.37 15.77 -22.86
C SER A 370 -7.31 14.70 -23.01
N GLY A 371 -6.26 14.78 -22.20
CA GLY A 371 -5.23 13.75 -22.12
C GLY A 371 -5.33 12.98 -20.81
N VAL A 372 -5.32 11.65 -20.84
CA VAL A 372 -5.41 10.83 -19.64
C VAL A 372 -4.40 9.69 -19.70
N VAL A 373 -3.61 9.53 -18.64
CA VAL A 373 -2.75 8.36 -18.43
C VAL A 373 -3.18 7.68 -17.13
N ILE A 374 -3.57 6.42 -17.21
CA ILE A 374 -3.93 5.58 -16.06
C ILE A 374 -2.78 4.62 -15.81
N TYR A 375 -2.17 4.72 -14.64
CA TYR A 375 -1.08 3.87 -14.19
C TYR A 375 -1.59 2.88 -13.15
N PHE A 376 -1.78 1.62 -13.55
CA PHE A 376 -2.17 0.53 -12.67
C PHE A 376 -0.94 -0.02 -11.94
N ARG A 377 -1.01 -0.15 -10.61
CA ARG A 377 0.06 -0.73 -9.80
C ARG A 377 0.02 -2.25 -9.82
N LYS A 378 0.25 -2.79 -11.01
CA LYS A 378 0.07 -4.19 -11.40
C LYS A 378 1.31 -4.70 -12.12
N GLU A 379 2.37 -4.93 -11.35
CA GLU A 379 3.63 -5.46 -11.87
C GLU A 379 3.47 -6.86 -12.48
N GLY A 380 4.18 -7.11 -13.59
CA GLY A 380 4.27 -8.44 -14.20
C GLY A 380 2.92 -9.01 -14.61
N ARG A 381 1.96 -8.18 -15.06
CA ARG A 381 0.57 -8.59 -15.37
C ARG A 381 -0.16 -9.21 -14.17
N ALA A 382 0.13 -8.74 -12.95
CA ALA A 382 -0.34 -9.25 -11.65
C ALA A 382 0.33 -10.57 -11.20
N LEU A 383 1.39 -11.03 -11.86
CA LEU A 383 2.20 -12.14 -11.35
C LEU A 383 3.28 -11.68 -10.36
N GLY A 384 3.56 -10.37 -10.32
CA GLY A 384 4.64 -9.81 -9.52
C GLY A 384 6.02 -9.94 -10.17
N GLU A 385 7.00 -9.28 -9.54
CA GLU A 385 8.35 -9.10 -10.10
C GLU A 385 9.17 -10.40 -10.12
N VAL A 386 9.02 -11.25 -9.10
CA VAL A 386 9.73 -12.53 -9.00
C VAL A 386 9.41 -13.42 -10.20
N THR A 387 8.12 -13.68 -10.46
CA THR A 387 7.70 -14.52 -11.59
C THR A 387 8.07 -13.89 -12.93
N LYS A 388 7.97 -12.57 -13.05
CA LYS A 388 8.43 -11.84 -14.24
C LYS A 388 9.89 -12.11 -14.55
N TYR A 389 10.78 -12.06 -13.56
CA TYR A 389 12.21 -12.33 -13.77
C TYR A 389 12.48 -13.79 -14.10
N LEU A 390 11.78 -14.74 -13.47
CA LEU A 390 11.87 -16.15 -13.86
C LEU A 390 11.47 -16.37 -15.33
N VAL A 391 10.44 -15.67 -15.81
CA VAL A 391 10.02 -15.71 -17.22
C VAL A 391 11.06 -15.06 -18.14
N TYR A 392 11.74 -13.99 -17.72
CA TYR A 392 12.84 -13.40 -18.50
C TYR A 392 14.01 -14.36 -18.62
N ASN A 393 14.45 -14.95 -17.51
CA ASN A 393 15.54 -15.93 -17.51
C ASN A 393 15.24 -17.15 -18.38
N ALA A 394 13.98 -17.56 -18.51
CA ALA A 394 13.58 -18.70 -19.34
C ALA A 394 13.51 -18.40 -20.85
N ARG A 395 13.64 -17.13 -21.26
CA ARG A 395 13.66 -16.72 -22.68
C ARG A 395 15.08 -16.66 -23.25
N GLU A 396 16.08 -16.64 -22.38
CA GLU A 396 17.49 -16.84 -22.70
C GLU A 396 17.80 -18.34 -22.74
#